data_AF-A0A401J069-F1
#
_entry.id   AF-A0A401J069-F1
#
_cell.length_a   1.000
_cell.length_b   1.000
_cell.length_c   1.000
_cell.angle_alpha   90.00
_cell.angle_beta   90.00
_cell.angle_gamma   90.00
#
_symmetry.space_group_name_H-M   'P 1'
#
loop_
_entity.id
_entity.type
_entity.pdbx_description
1 polymer ?
#
loop_
_entity_poly.entity_id
_entity_poly.type
_entity_poly.pdbx_seq_one_letter_code
_entity_poly.pdbx_strand_id
1 'polypeptide(L)' 'MIDTLSLLISHGVILLAAWRLLPRADLDRDPPAEEGARDA' A
#
# COMPACT_ATOMS: atom_id res chain seq x y z
N MET A 1 -2.82 -23.49 21.62
CA MET A 1 -1.59 -23.35 20.81
C MET A 1 -1.55 -21.90 20.38
N ILE A 2 -0.57 -21.14 20.86
CA ILE A 2 -0.45 -19.71 20.51
C ILE A 2 -0.04 -19.55 19.03
N ASP A 3 0.45 -20.62 18.41
CA ASP A 3 0.99 -20.67 17.05
C ASP A 3 -0.05 -20.31 15.99
N THR A 4 -1.27 -20.80 16.12
CA THR A 4 -2.38 -20.47 15.21
C THR A 4 -2.87 -19.04 15.37
N LEU A 5 -2.83 -18.51 16.61
CA LEU A 5 -3.16 -17.11 16.88
C LEU A 5 -2.10 -16.18 16.29
N SER A 6 -0.82 -16.45 16.52
CA SER A 6 0.29 -15.70 15.93
C SER A 6 0.24 -15.75 14.40
N LEU A 7 -0.05 -16.91 13.82
CA LEU A 7 -0.19 -17.06 12.38
C LEU A 7 -1.36 -16.22 11.85
N LEU A 8 -2.52 -16.26 12.50
CA LEU A 8 -3.68 -15.45 12.15
C LEU A 8 -3.38 -13.95 12.25
N ILE A 9 -2.67 -13.51 13.29
CA ILE A 9 -2.31 -12.09 13.46
C ILE A 9 -1.32 -11.66 12.38
N SER A 10 -0.22 -12.38 12.19
CA SER A 10 0.80 -12.04 11.19
C SER A 10 0.20 -11.95 9.79
N HIS A 11 -0.60 -12.95 9.40
CA HIS A 11 -1.21 -12.99 8.08
C HIS A 11 -2.39 -12.02 7.99
N GLY A 12 -3.15 -11.83 9.06
CA GLY A 12 -4.26 -10.88 9.13
C GLY A 12 -3.80 -9.45 8.91
N VAL A 13 -2.67 -9.04 9.50
CA VAL A 13 -2.08 -7.71 9.28
C VAL A 13 -1.62 -7.54 7.83
N ILE A 14 -0.99 -8.56 7.23
CA ILE A 14 -0.58 -8.54 5.82
C ILE A 14 -1.80 -8.43 4.90
N LEU A 15 -2.84 -9.23 5.12
CA LEU A 15 -4.09 -9.18 4.36
C LEU A 15 -4.77 -7.82 4.50
N LEU A 16 -4.79 -7.24 5.71
CA LEU A 16 -5.35 -5.91 5.95
C LEU A 16 -4.59 -4.81 5.22
N ALA A 17 -3.26 -4.87 5.22
CA ALA A 17 -2.42 -3.94 4.48
C ALA A 17 -2.68 -4.05 2.96
N ALA A 18 -2.71 -5.28 2.44
CA ALA A 18 -3.03 -5.53 1.04
C ALA A 18 -4.43 -5.02 0.67
N TRP A 19 -5.45 -5.29 1.50
CA TRP A 19 -6.82 -4.82 1.30
C TRP A 19 -6.95 -3.29 1.35
N ARG A 20 -6.14 -2.61 2.16
CA ARG A 20 -6.09 -1.14 2.19
C ARG A 20 -5.37 -0.56 0.97
N LEU A 21 -4.34 -1.22 0.47
CA LEU A 21 -3.50 -0.74 -0.63
C LEU A 21 -4.09 -1.04 -2.02
N LEU A 22 -4.72 -2.19 -2.23
CA LEU A 22 -5.28 -2.61 -3.53
C LEU A 22 -6.30 -1.62 -4.13
N PRO A 23 -7.26 -1.08 -3.35
CA PRO A 23 -8.25 -0.14 -3.87
C PRO A 23 -7.69 1.27 -4.10
N ARG A 24 -6.43 1.51 -3.73
CA ARG A 24 -5.86 2.85 -3.63
C ARG A 24 -5.44 3.34 -5.02
N ALA A 25 -6.41 3.84 -5.78
CA ALA A 25 -6.22 4.46 -7.10
C ALA A 25 -5.26 5.68 -7.10
N ASP A 26 -5.01 6.25 -5.92
CA ASP A 26 -4.01 7.29 -5.67
C ASP A 26 -2.56 6.77 -5.88
N LEU A 27 -2.30 5.49 -5.60
CA LEU A 27 -0.98 4.89 -5.84
C LEU A 27 -0.74 4.53 -7.31
N ASP A 28 -1.84 4.36 -8.06
CA ASP A 28 -1.81 4.05 -9.50
C ASP A 28 -1.64 5.33 -10.35
N ARG A 29 -1.80 6.50 -9.74
CA ARG A 29 -1.64 7.79 -10.41
C ARG A 29 -0.20 8.23 -10.26
N ASP A 30 0.56 8.17 -11.35
CA ASP A 30 1.80 8.95 -11.41
C ASP A 30 1.42 10.44 -11.31
N PRO A 31 1.95 11.19 -10.34
CA PRO A 31 1.73 12.62 -10.30
C PRO A 31 2.23 13.21 -11.62
N PRO A 32 1.51 14.19 -12.21
CA PRO A 32 1.98 14.83 -13.42
C PRO A 32 3.40 15.32 -13.15
N ALA A 33 4.36 14.87 -13.97
CA ALA A 33 5.74 15.33 -13.87
C ALA A 33 5.69 16.85 -13.82
N GLU A 34 6.20 17.44 -12.74
CA GLU A 34 6.28 18.89 -12.57
C GLU A 34 7.06 19.44 -13.77
N GLU A 35 6.35 19.94 -14.80
CA GLU A 35 6.90 20.60 -15.98
C GLU A 35 7.56 21.96 -15.62
N GLY A 36 7.87 22.19 -14.35
CA GLY A 36 8.63 23.33 -13.82
C GLY A 36 10.15 23.11 -13.75
N ALA A 37 10.68 22.11 -14.45
CA ALA A 37 12.11 22.03 -14.80
C ALA A 37 12.36 22.43 -16.28
N ARG A 38 11.37 23.08 -16.92
CA ARG A 38 11.58 23.90 -18.11
C ARG A 38 11.59 25.35 -17.63
N ASP A 39 12.73 26.02 -17.81
CA ASP A 39 12.92 27.47 -17.67
C ASP A 39 13.41 28.00 -16.29
N ALA A 40 14.64 27.65 -15.89
CA ALA A 40 15.50 28.49 -15.04
C ALA A 40 16.99 28.25 -15.35
#